data_AF-A0A2R7M7J6-F1
#
_entry.id   AF-A0A2R7M7J6-F1
#
_cell.length_a   1.000
_cell.length_b   1.000
_cell.length_c   1.000
_cell.angle_alpha   90.00
_cell.angle_beta   90.00
_cell.angle_gamma   90.00
#
_symmetry.space_group_name_H-M   'P 1'
#
loop_
_entity.id
_entity.type
_entity.pdbx_description
1 polymer ?
#
loop_
_entity_poly.entity_id
_entity_poly.type
_entity_poly.pdbx_seq_one_letter_code
_entity_poly.pdbx_strand_id
1 'polypeptide(L)'
;TYTLTYQICEKADFGNCDTAIVTVVVSDPPAPPTPVVANDDTYSNIGCNTFGLVGNVLSNDLKGITRASLDLVNFTLLAQTGNSTKTDPNITFDALGNVTVTSLTPAGTYTYTYQICDKLSSDNCDTAIVTITVAPRAVTTIASKACNDDSSLINLLLLLPENTPTTGTWVDSKNTNSIQGNTFNPLGLALGNYTFEYVLADQTCPRTILLNMEINDDCKVLPCGNVIVHNAFSPNGDGINDLFNIESIDDTTCYPENDVEIYNRWGILVFETHNYNNTTNAFDGTSRGRTTVKQSDGLPSGTYFYIINYKSLDSNNVLQNNKKDGYLYLSK
;
A
#
# COMPACT_ATOMS: atom_id res chain seq x y z
N THR A 1 -0.61 -21.04 75.43
CA THR A 1 0.36 -21.26 76.53
C THR A 1 -0.23 -22.20 77.54
N TYR A 2 0.48 -23.27 77.88
CA TYR A 2 0.11 -24.24 78.91
C TYR A 2 1.04 -24.05 80.12
N THR A 3 0.49 -24.03 81.32
CA THR A 3 1.27 -23.97 82.57
C THR A 3 1.10 -25.27 83.32
N LEU A 4 2.19 -25.96 83.62
CA LEU A 4 2.20 -27.15 84.47
C LEU A 4 2.89 -26.81 85.78
N THR A 5 2.22 -27.03 86.90
CA THR A 5 2.85 -26.95 88.22
C THR A 5 3.32 -28.35 88.60
N TYR A 6 4.59 -28.47 89.00
CA TYR A 6 5.13 -29.72 89.52
C TYR A 6 5.71 -29.47 90.92
N GLN A 7 5.73 -30.52 91.73
CA GLN A 7 6.21 -30.49 93.09
C GLN A 7 7.41 -31.44 93.23
N ILE A 8 8.47 -30.97 93.87
CA ILE A 8 9.59 -31.80 94.30
C ILE A 8 9.50 -31.93 95.81
N CYS A 9 9.51 -33.16 96.32
CA CYS A 9 9.56 -33.43 97.75
C CYS A 9 10.87 -34.12 98.12
N GLU A 10 11.41 -33.82 99.29
CA GLU A 10 12.54 -34.54 99.85
C GLU A 10 12.14 -35.98 100.22
N LYS A 11 13.02 -36.95 99.93
CA LYS A 11 12.70 -38.37 100.13
C LYS A 11 12.66 -38.80 101.60
N ALA A 12 13.41 -38.11 102.46
CA ALA A 12 13.55 -38.44 103.88
C ALA A 12 12.50 -37.74 104.78
N ASP A 13 11.88 -36.67 104.28
CA ASP A 13 10.81 -35.95 104.94
C ASP A 13 9.75 -35.53 103.91
N PHE A 14 8.65 -36.27 103.88
CA PHE A 14 7.54 -36.04 102.95
C PHE A 14 6.79 -34.72 103.19
N GLY A 15 7.09 -33.99 104.27
CA GLY A 15 6.57 -32.65 104.52
C GLY A 15 7.38 -31.54 103.86
N ASN A 16 8.63 -31.80 103.45
CA ASN A 16 9.50 -30.81 102.83
C ASN A 16 9.39 -30.87 101.30
N CYS A 17 8.55 -30.01 100.72
CA CYS A 17 8.31 -29.96 99.28
C CYS A 17 8.30 -28.52 98.76
N ASP A 18 8.74 -28.34 97.51
CA ASP A 18 8.68 -27.08 96.77
C ASP A 18 7.92 -27.27 95.46
N THR A 19 7.24 -26.22 94.99
CA THR A 19 6.48 -26.24 93.74
C THR A 19 7.08 -25.27 92.73
N ALA A 20 7.23 -25.72 91.49
CA ALA A 20 7.69 -24.89 90.38
C ALA A 20 6.69 -24.95 89.22
N ILE A 21 6.68 -23.89 88.41
CA ILE A 21 5.79 -23.76 87.24
C ILE A 21 6.62 -23.90 85.96
N VAL A 22 6.21 -24.81 85.10
CA VAL A 22 6.70 -24.94 83.72
C VAL A 22 5.69 -24.29 82.78
N THR A 23 6.12 -23.24 82.10
CA THR A 23 5.37 -22.62 80.99
C THR A 23 5.78 -23.25 79.66
N VAL A 24 4.82 -23.83 78.95
CA VAL A 24 4.95 -24.30 77.57
C VAL A 24 4.18 -23.36 76.66
N VAL A 25 4.89 -22.57 75.86
CA VAL A 25 4.26 -21.74 74.83
C VAL A 25 4.15 -22.58 73.56
N VAL A 26 2.93 -23.04 73.25
CA VAL A 26 2.61 -23.58 71.93
C VAL A 26 2.20 -22.39 71.07
N SER A 27 3.07 -22.02 70.13
CA SER A 27 2.75 -21.06 69.07
C SER A 27 2.01 -21.76 67.95
N ASP A 28 1.08 -21.06 67.31
CA ASP A 28 0.49 -21.54 66.06
C ASP A 28 1.59 -21.75 65.01
N PRO A 29 1.45 -22.74 64.11
CA PRO A 29 2.33 -22.84 62.95
C PRO A 29 2.28 -21.53 62.16
N PRO A 30 3.41 -21.09 61.54
CA PRO A 30 3.39 -19.93 60.67
C PRO A 30 2.29 -20.09 59.62
N ALA A 31 1.54 -19.02 59.34
CA ALA A 31 0.59 -19.03 58.24
C ALA A 31 1.32 -19.45 56.95
N PRO A 32 0.69 -20.24 56.06
CA PRO A 32 1.30 -20.60 54.80
C PRO A 32 1.75 -19.34 54.05
N PRO A 33 2.94 -19.32 53.44
CA PRO A 33 3.39 -18.16 52.69
C PRO A 33 2.37 -17.87 51.57
N THR A 34 2.04 -16.59 51.40
CA THR A 34 1.13 -16.18 50.32
C THR A 34 1.78 -16.50 48.97
N PRO A 35 1.08 -17.10 47.99
CA PRO A 35 1.70 -17.46 46.72
C PRO A 35 2.30 -16.25 46.00
N VAL A 36 3.46 -16.44 45.39
CA VAL A 36 3.97 -15.57 44.32
C VAL A 36 3.49 -16.15 43.00
N VAL A 37 2.95 -15.32 42.11
CA VAL A 37 2.49 -15.75 40.79
C VAL A 37 3.13 -14.83 39.76
N ALA A 38 4.07 -15.40 39.00
CA ALA A 38 4.71 -14.75 37.86
C ALA A 38 3.91 -15.10 36.60
N ASN A 39 3.43 -14.10 35.88
CA ASN A 39 2.63 -14.29 34.69
C ASN A 39 3.44 -13.94 33.45
N ASP A 40 3.35 -14.78 32.41
CA ASP A 40 4.03 -14.54 31.15
C ASP A 40 3.69 -13.16 30.56
N ASP A 41 4.72 -12.49 30.05
CA ASP A 41 4.65 -11.15 29.47
C ASP A 41 4.71 -11.23 27.94
N THR A 42 3.99 -10.35 27.26
CA THR A 42 4.11 -10.19 25.81
C THR A 42 4.19 -8.72 25.43
N TYR A 43 5.27 -8.35 24.75
CA TYR A 43 5.50 -7.01 24.20
C TYR A 43 5.57 -7.10 22.67
N SER A 44 4.59 -6.48 22.00
CA SER A 44 4.43 -6.50 20.54
C SER A 44 4.40 -5.07 19.97
N ASN A 45 4.31 -4.94 18.65
CA ASN A 45 4.29 -3.65 17.92
C ASN A 45 5.58 -2.82 18.05
N ILE A 46 6.71 -3.48 18.30
CA ILE A 46 8.02 -2.84 18.36
C ILE A 46 8.63 -2.90 16.96
N GLY A 47 8.74 -1.78 16.25
CA GLY A 47 9.48 -1.76 14.98
C GLY A 47 10.98 -1.78 15.22
N CYS A 48 11.78 -2.34 14.31
CA CYS A 48 13.26 -2.29 14.41
C CYS A 48 13.86 -0.85 14.40
N ASN A 49 13.06 0.18 14.12
CA ASN A 49 13.39 1.60 14.27
C ASN A 49 12.75 2.29 15.50
N THR A 50 11.95 1.57 16.28
CA THR A 50 11.33 2.05 17.52
C THR A 50 12.25 1.68 18.67
N PHE A 51 12.44 2.60 19.62
CA PHE A 51 13.35 2.38 20.74
C PHE A 51 12.81 3.03 22.02
N GLY A 52 13.20 2.47 23.16
CA GLY A 52 12.83 2.93 24.48
C GLY A 52 12.20 1.84 25.34
N LEU A 53 11.56 2.29 26.42
CA LEU A 53 10.84 1.46 27.37
C LEU A 53 9.61 0.83 26.71
N VAL A 54 9.54 -0.51 26.67
CA VAL A 54 8.40 -1.24 26.09
C VAL A 54 7.42 -1.74 27.14
N GLY A 55 7.86 -1.90 28.40
CA GLY A 55 6.99 -2.30 29.51
C GLY A 55 7.75 -2.68 30.77
N ASN A 56 7.04 -3.26 31.74
CA ASN A 56 7.61 -3.76 32.99
C ASN A 56 7.02 -5.14 33.31
N VAL A 57 7.88 -6.11 33.57
CA VAL A 57 7.49 -7.52 33.77
C VAL A 57 6.61 -7.75 35.00
N LEU A 58 6.71 -6.90 36.03
CA LEU A 58 5.89 -7.01 37.23
C LEU A 58 4.45 -6.48 37.03
N SER A 59 4.09 -6.09 35.80
CA SER A 59 2.86 -5.35 35.56
C SER A 59 1.58 -6.17 35.74
N ASN A 60 1.68 -7.47 35.45
CA ASN A 60 0.63 -8.49 35.55
C ASN A 60 0.90 -9.51 36.67
N ASP A 61 2.01 -9.41 37.39
CA ASP A 61 2.41 -10.32 38.47
C ASP A 61 1.66 -10.07 39.77
N LEU A 62 1.54 -11.12 40.60
CA LEU A 62 0.83 -11.08 41.87
C LEU A 62 1.66 -11.61 43.05
N LYS A 63 1.48 -10.96 44.20
CA LYS A 63 1.80 -11.48 45.52
C LYS A 63 0.49 -11.68 46.28
N GLY A 64 0.03 -12.93 46.40
CA GLY A 64 -1.32 -13.25 46.85
C GLY A 64 -2.37 -12.64 45.93
N ILE A 65 -3.12 -11.65 46.42
CA ILE A 65 -4.15 -10.93 45.65
C ILE A 65 -3.73 -9.51 45.26
N THR A 66 -2.54 -9.08 45.68
CA THR A 66 -2.02 -7.74 45.39
C THR A 66 -1.04 -7.80 44.23
N ARG A 67 -0.95 -6.72 43.44
CA ARG A 67 0.04 -6.63 42.38
C ARG A 67 1.45 -6.72 42.96
N ALA A 68 2.30 -7.52 42.34
CA ALA A 68 3.70 -7.59 42.72
C ALA A 68 4.36 -6.22 42.55
N SER A 69 5.26 -5.90 43.48
CA SER A 69 6.10 -4.71 43.44
C SER A 69 7.44 -5.04 44.09
N LEU A 70 8.45 -4.25 43.80
CA LEU A 70 9.79 -4.46 44.36
C LEU A 70 9.85 -4.25 45.89
N ASP A 71 8.80 -3.72 46.51
CA ASP A 71 8.69 -3.69 47.97
C ASP A 71 8.32 -5.07 48.55
N LEU A 72 7.66 -5.91 47.76
CA LEU A 72 7.14 -7.23 48.16
C LEU A 72 8.00 -8.40 47.63
N VAL A 73 8.58 -8.25 46.44
CA VAL A 73 9.31 -9.33 45.77
C VAL A 73 10.71 -8.89 45.34
N ASN A 74 11.62 -9.86 45.20
CA ASN A 74 12.90 -9.71 44.52
C ASN A 74 12.75 -10.18 43.07
N PHE A 75 13.02 -9.28 42.12
CA PHE A 75 13.08 -9.61 40.70
C PHE A 75 14.49 -10.07 40.31
N THR A 76 14.57 -11.16 39.53
CA THR A 76 15.82 -11.67 38.98
C THR A 76 15.62 -12.09 37.52
N LEU A 77 16.37 -11.47 36.60
CA LEU A 77 16.49 -12.00 35.23
C LEU A 77 17.37 -13.26 35.28
N LEU A 78 16.85 -14.38 34.79
CA LEU A 78 17.59 -15.65 34.82
C LEU A 78 18.58 -15.76 33.66
N ALA A 79 19.51 -16.71 33.76
CA ALA A 79 20.36 -17.06 32.63
C ALA A 79 19.51 -17.68 31.51
N GLN A 80 19.64 -17.18 30.29
CA GLN A 80 18.87 -17.62 29.14
C GLN A 80 19.49 -18.91 28.58
N THR A 81 19.11 -20.05 29.14
CA THR A 81 19.67 -21.36 28.79
C THR A 81 18.70 -22.15 27.90
N GLY A 82 19.07 -22.39 26.64
CA GLY A 82 18.33 -23.26 25.74
C GLY A 82 18.51 -22.90 24.26
N ASN A 83 18.45 -23.89 23.37
CA ASN A 83 18.60 -23.64 21.92
C ASN A 83 17.40 -22.92 21.28
N SER A 84 16.28 -22.76 22.01
CA SER A 84 15.06 -22.10 21.52
C SER A 84 14.94 -20.64 21.98
N THR A 85 15.83 -20.14 22.84
CA THR A 85 15.80 -18.76 23.31
C THR A 85 16.60 -17.87 22.38
N LYS A 86 15.93 -17.06 21.55
CA LYS A 86 16.58 -15.97 20.83
C LYS A 86 16.69 -14.78 21.78
N THR A 87 17.91 -14.30 22.03
CA THR A 87 18.19 -13.11 22.83
C THR A 87 18.97 -12.10 22.00
N ASP A 88 18.83 -10.82 22.32
CA ASP A 88 19.58 -9.72 21.70
C ASP A 88 20.24 -8.84 22.77
N PRO A 89 21.49 -8.37 22.57
CA PRO A 89 22.08 -7.37 23.45
C PRO A 89 21.36 -6.01 23.40
N ASN A 90 20.54 -5.75 22.37
CA ASN A 90 19.73 -4.54 22.25
C ASN A 90 18.43 -4.58 23.07
N ILE A 91 18.12 -5.72 23.70
CA ILE A 91 16.97 -5.86 24.61
C ILE A 91 17.52 -6.01 26.03
N THR A 92 17.21 -5.06 26.90
CA THR A 92 17.73 -5.01 28.26
C THR A 92 16.61 -5.00 29.29
N PHE A 93 16.93 -5.55 30.46
CA PHE A 93 16.09 -5.54 31.64
C PHE A 93 16.86 -4.82 32.75
N ASP A 94 16.25 -3.81 33.37
CA ASP A 94 16.85 -3.16 34.53
C ASP A 94 16.49 -3.88 35.85
N ALA A 95 17.10 -3.46 36.95
CA ALA A 95 16.81 -4.02 38.28
C ALA A 95 15.37 -3.76 38.76
N LEU A 96 14.62 -2.91 38.06
CA LEU A 96 13.22 -2.61 38.37
C LEU A 96 12.25 -3.47 37.56
N GLY A 97 12.75 -4.35 36.69
CA GLY A 97 11.94 -5.18 35.78
C GLY A 97 11.47 -4.44 34.53
N ASN A 98 11.98 -3.24 34.25
CA ASN A 98 11.66 -2.51 33.02
C ASN A 98 12.37 -3.14 31.82
N VAL A 99 11.63 -3.34 30.74
CA VAL A 99 12.13 -3.87 29.48
C VAL A 99 12.37 -2.73 28.51
N THR A 100 13.59 -2.59 28.02
CA THR A 100 13.98 -1.56 27.04
C THR A 100 14.47 -2.23 25.76
N VAL A 101 14.02 -1.74 24.62
CA VAL A 101 14.50 -2.16 23.29
C VAL A 101 15.20 -0.99 22.63
N THR A 102 16.43 -1.17 22.16
CA THR A 102 17.18 -0.12 21.44
C THR A 102 16.95 -0.19 19.93
N SER A 103 17.32 0.90 19.24
CA SER A 103 17.22 0.95 17.77
C SER A 103 18.10 -0.10 17.12
N LEU A 104 17.71 -0.58 15.93
CA LEU A 104 18.42 -1.61 15.17
C LEU A 104 18.39 -3.01 15.81
N THR A 105 17.48 -3.25 16.75
CA THR A 105 17.14 -4.61 17.17
C THR A 105 16.60 -5.36 15.94
N PRO A 106 17.22 -6.49 15.53
CA PRO A 106 16.77 -7.29 14.40
C PRO A 106 15.31 -7.73 14.53
N ALA A 107 14.63 -7.81 13.39
CA ALA A 107 13.28 -8.34 13.37
C ALA A 107 13.27 -9.82 13.84
N GLY A 108 12.23 -10.18 14.59
CA GLY A 108 12.02 -11.53 15.08
C GLY A 108 11.41 -11.58 16.47
N THR A 109 11.29 -12.79 16.98
CA THR A 109 10.74 -13.07 18.31
C THR A 109 11.88 -13.42 19.27
N TYR A 110 11.92 -12.73 20.40
CA TYR A 110 12.88 -12.90 21.46
C TYR A 110 12.18 -13.36 22.73
N THR A 111 12.83 -14.23 23.50
CA THR A 111 12.25 -14.81 24.71
C THR A 111 13.23 -14.74 25.87
N TYR A 112 12.76 -14.26 27.02
CA TYR A 112 13.55 -14.16 28.23
C TYR A 112 12.81 -14.79 29.41
N THR A 113 13.47 -15.58 30.24
CA THR A 113 12.90 -16.09 31.48
C THR A 113 13.35 -15.23 32.67
N TYR A 114 12.43 -14.90 33.56
CA TYR A 114 12.72 -14.25 34.84
C TYR A 114 12.09 -15.01 36.01
N GLN A 115 12.50 -14.63 37.22
CA GLN A 115 11.99 -15.13 38.47
C GLN A 115 11.62 -13.97 39.38
N ILE A 116 10.53 -14.14 40.13
CA ILE A 116 10.20 -13.32 41.28
C ILE A 116 10.11 -14.19 42.53
N CYS A 117 10.71 -13.71 43.63
CA CYS A 117 10.72 -14.39 44.92
C CYS A 117 10.17 -13.47 46.01
N ASP A 118 9.43 -14.01 46.97
CA ASP A 118 8.98 -13.26 48.14
C ASP A 118 10.17 -12.77 48.98
N LYS A 119 10.18 -11.49 49.35
CA LYS A 119 11.22 -10.92 50.24
C LYS A 119 11.19 -11.48 51.65
N LEU A 120 10.02 -11.90 52.14
CA LEU A 120 9.85 -12.46 53.48
C LEU A 120 10.02 -13.99 53.52
N SER A 121 10.07 -14.64 52.35
CA SER A 121 10.20 -16.09 52.22
C SER A 121 10.93 -16.44 50.92
N SER A 122 12.26 -16.51 50.97
CA SER A 122 13.11 -16.68 49.78
C SER A 122 12.86 -17.96 48.98
N ASP A 123 12.26 -18.98 49.59
CA ASP A 123 11.95 -20.25 48.93
C ASP A 123 10.62 -20.20 48.15
N ASN A 124 9.82 -19.14 48.35
CA ASN A 124 8.56 -18.91 47.68
C ASN A 124 8.79 -18.05 46.42
N CYS A 125 9.09 -18.72 45.31
CA CYS A 125 9.38 -18.10 44.03
C CYS A 125 8.53 -18.68 42.91
N ASP A 126 8.35 -17.88 41.86
CA ASP A 126 7.73 -18.31 40.62
C ASP A 126 8.49 -17.73 39.40
N THR A 127 8.37 -18.37 38.25
CA THR A 127 9.08 -18.00 37.01
C THR A 127 8.12 -17.78 35.85
N ALA A 128 8.43 -16.81 35.00
CA ALA A 128 7.64 -16.51 33.81
C ALA A 128 8.53 -16.16 32.60
N ILE A 129 7.92 -16.20 31.42
CA ILE A 129 8.54 -15.92 30.13
C ILE A 129 8.07 -14.56 29.60
N VAL A 130 9.03 -13.75 29.18
CA VAL A 130 8.81 -12.51 28.43
C VAL A 130 9.01 -12.77 26.96
N THR A 131 7.96 -12.58 26.16
CA THR A 131 8.00 -12.66 24.70
C THR A 131 8.03 -11.26 24.09
N ILE A 132 9.11 -10.91 23.40
CA ILE A 132 9.25 -9.64 22.67
C ILE A 132 9.20 -9.91 21.17
N THR A 133 8.28 -9.28 20.45
CA THR A 133 8.18 -9.38 19.00
C THR A 133 8.59 -8.07 18.34
N VAL A 134 9.70 -8.10 17.62
CA VAL A 134 10.21 -6.97 16.83
C VAL A 134 9.83 -7.15 15.37
N ALA A 135 9.04 -6.22 14.85
CA ALA A 135 8.59 -6.19 13.46
C ALA A 135 9.64 -5.56 12.54
N PRO A 136 9.73 -6.00 11.27
CA PRO A 136 10.51 -5.31 10.24
C PRO A 136 9.95 -3.91 9.98
N ARG A 137 10.68 -3.10 9.20
CA ARG A 137 10.21 -1.76 8.82
C ARG A 137 8.91 -1.86 8.02
N ALA A 138 8.07 -0.83 8.17
CA ALA A 138 6.86 -0.68 7.37
C ALA A 138 7.16 -0.75 5.88
N VAL A 139 6.26 -1.42 5.15
CA VAL A 139 6.34 -1.55 3.70
C VAL A 139 5.93 -0.22 3.07
N THR A 140 6.80 0.33 2.23
CA THR A 140 6.46 1.53 1.43
C THR A 140 5.91 1.08 0.09
N THR A 141 4.75 1.60 -0.32
CA THR A 141 4.19 1.34 -1.66
C THR A 141 4.41 2.54 -2.56
N ILE A 142 4.94 2.28 -3.76
CA ILE A 142 5.09 3.25 -4.85
C ILE A 142 4.35 2.72 -6.08
N ALA A 143 3.97 3.64 -6.98
CA ALA A 143 3.27 3.30 -8.21
C ALA A 143 3.95 3.94 -9.43
N SER A 144 3.94 3.23 -10.55
CA SER A 144 4.39 3.73 -11.85
C SER A 144 3.54 3.13 -12.97
N LYS A 145 3.69 3.66 -14.17
CA LYS A 145 3.01 3.17 -15.38
C LYS A 145 4.02 2.88 -16.47
N ALA A 146 3.72 1.88 -17.30
CA ALA A 146 4.48 1.58 -18.51
C ALA A 146 3.54 1.10 -19.61
N CYS A 147 3.93 1.33 -20.87
CA CYS A 147 3.15 0.91 -22.01
C CYS A 147 3.66 -0.42 -22.57
N ASN A 148 2.75 -1.33 -22.93
CA ASN A 148 3.12 -2.65 -23.45
C ASN A 148 3.63 -2.67 -24.89
N ASP A 149 3.59 -1.54 -25.59
CA ASP A 149 4.15 -1.37 -26.94
C ASP A 149 5.46 -0.55 -26.94
N ASP A 150 5.91 -0.11 -25.76
CA ASP A 150 7.18 0.60 -25.62
C ASP A 150 8.33 -0.40 -25.43
N SER A 151 9.36 -0.27 -26.25
CA SER A 151 10.58 -1.10 -26.17
C SER A 151 11.66 -0.50 -25.27
N SER A 152 11.41 0.68 -24.71
CA SER A 152 12.32 1.36 -23.81
C SER A 152 12.47 0.61 -22.49
N LEU A 153 13.71 0.28 -22.14
CA LEU A 153 14.02 -0.40 -20.90
C LEU A 153 13.92 0.58 -19.72
N ILE A 154 13.19 0.18 -18.68
CA ILE A 154 12.99 1.00 -17.47
C ILE A 154 13.96 0.52 -16.39
N ASN A 155 14.81 1.42 -15.88
CA ASN A 155 15.62 1.15 -14.70
C ASN A 155 14.81 1.41 -13.43
N LEU A 156 14.40 0.33 -12.75
CA LEU A 156 13.55 0.38 -11.57
C LEU A 156 14.19 1.14 -10.39
N LEU A 157 15.52 1.24 -10.32
CA LEU A 157 16.19 2.03 -9.27
C LEU A 157 15.85 3.52 -9.35
N LEU A 158 15.51 4.03 -10.54
CA LEU A 158 15.15 5.44 -10.74
C LEU A 158 13.73 5.75 -10.24
N LEU A 159 12.92 4.73 -9.99
CA LEU A 159 11.55 4.86 -9.48
C LEU A 159 11.50 4.85 -7.95
N LEU A 160 12.62 4.53 -7.28
CA LEU A 160 12.70 4.50 -5.83
C LEU A 160 12.66 5.92 -5.23
N PRO A 161 12.10 6.11 -4.02
CA PRO A 161 12.16 7.38 -3.32
C PRO A 161 13.60 7.88 -3.14
N GLU A 162 13.77 9.20 -3.08
CA GLU A 162 15.08 9.82 -2.87
C GLU A 162 15.76 9.28 -1.60
N ASN A 163 17.09 9.12 -1.64
CA ASN A 163 17.92 8.55 -0.57
C ASN A 163 17.64 7.06 -0.25
N THR A 164 16.92 6.34 -1.13
CA THR A 164 16.84 4.88 -1.02
C THR A 164 18.21 4.27 -1.36
N PRO A 165 18.83 3.47 -0.47
CA PRO A 165 20.05 2.73 -0.75
C PRO A 165 19.86 1.80 -1.94
N THR A 166 20.88 1.69 -2.77
CA THR A 166 20.88 0.88 -3.99
C THR A 166 21.39 -0.55 -3.78
N THR A 167 21.63 -0.94 -2.53
CA THR A 167 22.15 -2.26 -2.13
C THR A 167 21.09 -3.36 -2.09
N GLY A 168 19.81 -3.01 -2.26
CA GLY A 168 18.71 -3.96 -2.27
C GLY A 168 18.59 -4.72 -3.58
N THR A 169 17.75 -5.75 -3.57
CA THR A 169 17.48 -6.61 -4.73
C THR A 169 16.00 -6.58 -5.09
N TRP A 170 15.71 -6.49 -6.38
CA TRP A 170 14.34 -6.66 -6.88
C TRP A 170 13.94 -8.13 -6.92
N VAL A 171 12.72 -8.40 -6.46
CA VAL A 171 12.05 -9.69 -6.52
C VAL A 171 10.74 -9.51 -7.27
N ASP A 172 10.54 -10.34 -8.28
CA ASP A 172 9.26 -10.45 -8.97
C ASP A 172 8.38 -11.45 -8.21
N SER A 173 7.47 -10.96 -7.37
CA SER A 173 6.66 -11.82 -6.47
C SER A 173 5.83 -12.86 -7.22
N LYS A 174 5.55 -12.64 -8.50
CA LYS A 174 4.74 -13.53 -9.35
C LYS A 174 5.57 -14.32 -10.36
N ASN A 175 6.90 -14.20 -10.34
CA ASN A 175 7.82 -14.85 -11.29
C ASN A 175 7.38 -14.66 -12.75
N THR A 176 6.94 -13.45 -13.10
CA THR A 176 6.57 -13.09 -14.47
C THR A 176 7.76 -13.07 -15.43
N ASN A 177 8.99 -13.09 -14.89
CA ASN A 177 10.25 -12.96 -15.65
C ASN A 177 10.34 -11.66 -16.46
N SER A 178 9.60 -10.63 -16.03
CA SER A 178 9.55 -9.33 -16.71
C SER A 178 10.68 -8.38 -16.31
N ILE A 179 11.48 -8.77 -15.30
CA ILE A 179 12.65 -8.04 -14.83
C ILE A 179 13.93 -8.86 -14.98
N GLN A 180 15.04 -8.18 -15.27
CA GLN A 180 16.39 -8.72 -15.20
C GLN A 180 17.27 -7.77 -14.37
N GLY A 181 17.60 -8.17 -13.14
CA GLY A 181 18.28 -7.31 -12.19
C GLY A 181 17.41 -6.09 -11.84
N ASN A 182 17.84 -4.89 -12.25
CA ASN A 182 17.10 -3.64 -12.04
C ASN A 182 16.31 -3.18 -13.27
N THR A 183 16.38 -3.93 -14.37
CA THR A 183 15.82 -3.52 -15.65
C THR A 183 14.48 -4.21 -15.86
N PHE A 184 13.46 -3.42 -16.20
CA PHE A 184 12.12 -3.88 -16.55
C PHE A 184 11.86 -3.62 -18.03
N ASN A 185 11.32 -4.62 -18.73
CA ASN A 185 10.91 -4.50 -20.13
C ASN A 185 9.38 -4.66 -20.23
N PRO A 186 8.63 -3.60 -20.55
CA PRO A 186 7.18 -3.67 -20.66
C PRO A 186 6.69 -4.26 -21.98
N LEU A 187 7.55 -4.35 -23.00
CA LEU A 187 7.18 -4.75 -24.36
C LEU A 187 6.53 -6.15 -24.38
N GLY A 188 5.32 -6.22 -24.93
CA GLY A 188 4.57 -7.47 -25.10
C GLY A 188 3.96 -8.05 -23.82
N LEU A 189 4.05 -7.34 -22.69
CA LEU A 189 3.37 -7.76 -21.47
C LEU A 189 1.84 -7.62 -21.60
N ALA A 190 1.11 -8.49 -20.89
CA ALA A 190 -0.34 -8.41 -20.80
C ALA A 190 -0.75 -7.14 -20.03
N LEU A 191 -1.88 -6.55 -20.39
CA LEU A 191 -2.42 -5.39 -19.67
C LEU A 191 -2.78 -5.76 -18.23
N GLY A 192 -2.47 -4.89 -17.29
CA GLY A 192 -2.80 -5.08 -15.88
C GLY A 192 -1.69 -4.66 -14.91
N ASN A 193 -1.84 -5.06 -13.65
CA ASN A 193 -0.95 -4.65 -12.57
C ASN A 193 0.11 -5.72 -12.26
N TYR A 194 1.36 -5.30 -12.31
CA TYR A 194 2.55 -6.06 -11.94
C TYR A 194 3.08 -5.52 -10.61
N THR A 195 3.55 -6.40 -9.74
CA THR A 195 4.08 -6.02 -8.43
C THR A 195 5.50 -6.53 -8.29
N PHE A 196 6.41 -5.62 -7.95
CA PHE A 196 7.82 -5.91 -7.70
C PHE A 196 8.20 -5.51 -6.28
N GLU A 197 9.01 -6.31 -5.61
CA GLU A 197 9.50 -6.05 -4.26
C GLU A 197 10.96 -5.65 -4.32
N TYR A 198 11.30 -4.46 -3.85
CA TYR A 198 12.68 -4.08 -3.62
C TYR A 198 13.05 -4.41 -2.17
N VAL A 199 13.80 -5.49 -2.00
CA VAL A 199 14.20 -6.02 -0.69
C VAL A 199 15.55 -5.45 -0.31
N LEU A 200 15.56 -4.60 0.71
CA LEU A 200 16.78 -4.16 1.37
C LEU A 200 17.08 -5.15 2.50
N ALA A 201 17.88 -6.16 2.17
CA ALA A 201 18.34 -7.20 3.08
C ALA A 201 19.44 -6.67 4.02
N ASP A 202 19.08 -5.69 4.86
CA ASP A 202 19.86 -5.41 6.07
C ASP A 202 19.53 -6.50 7.10
N GLN A 203 20.54 -7.18 7.65
CA GLN A 203 20.33 -8.19 8.68
C GLN A 203 19.76 -7.60 9.99
N THR A 204 19.89 -6.29 10.20
CA THR A 204 19.46 -5.60 11.42
C THR A 204 18.05 -5.01 11.34
N CYS A 205 17.52 -4.71 10.15
CA CYS A 205 16.17 -4.15 9.98
C CYS A 205 15.74 -4.23 8.52
N PRO A 206 15.38 -5.42 8.01
CA PRO A 206 15.01 -5.57 6.61
C PRO A 206 13.79 -4.71 6.30
N ARG A 207 13.80 -4.08 5.12
CA ARG A 207 12.67 -3.31 4.62
C ARG A 207 12.38 -3.65 3.17
N THR A 208 11.10 -3.60 2.83
CA THR A 208 10.62 -3.88 1.48
C THR A 208 9.89 -2.66 0.93
N ILE A 209 10.19 -2.29 -0.31
CA ILE A 209 9.41 -1.32 -1.07
C ILE A 209 8.61 -2.12 -2.12
N LEU A 210 7.28 -1.95 -2.13
CA LEU A 210 6.40 -2.53 -3.14
C LEU A 210 6.21 -1.52 -4.27
N LEU A 211 6.62 -1.90 -5.48
CA LEU A 211 6.32 -1.16 -6.70
C LEU A 211 5.15 -1.81 -7.42
N ASN A 212 4.06 -1.05 -7.54
CA ASN A 212 2.93 -1.40 -8.40
C ASN A 212 3.13 -0.75 -9.77
N MET A 213 3.35 -1.57 -10.79
CA MET A 213 3.50 -1.14 -12.18
C MET A 213 2.19 -1.44 -12.93
N GLU A 214 1.52 -0.39 -13.39
CA GLU A 214 0.37 -0.51 -14.30
C GLU A 214 0.86 -0.63 -15.74
N ILE A 215 0.52 -1.73 -16.40
CA ILE A 215 0.78 -1.96 -17.83
C ILE A 215 -0.48 -1.64 -18.62
N ASN A 216 -0.37 -0.63 -19.47
CA ASN A 216 -1.45 -0.14 -20.33
C ASN A 216 -1.03 -0.08 -21.81
N ASP A 217 -1.94 0.31 -22.69
CA ASP A 217 -1.72 0.52 -24.12
C ASP A 217 -1.86 1.99 -24.54
N ASP A 218 -1.74 2.93 -23.59
CA ASP A 218 -1.92 4.36 -23.83
C ASP A 218 -0.92 4.94 -24.84
N CYS A 219 0.22 4.28 -25.06
CA CYS A 219 1.20 4.68 -26.08
C CYS A 219 0.85 4.22 -27.49
N LYS A 220 -0.17 3.37 -27.67
CA LYS A 220 -0.64 2.95 -29.00
C LYS A 220 -1.42 4.09 -29.61
N VAL A 221 -0.75 4.86 -30.46
CA VAL A 221 -1.44 5.76 -31.37
C VAL A 221 -2.24 4.91 -32.37
N LEU A 222 -3.57 5.02 -32.31
CA LEU A 222 -4.41 4.43 -33.35
C LEU A 222 -4.06 5.10 -34.69
N PRO A 223 -3.92 4.34 -35.79
CA PRO A 223 -3.70 4.95 -37.09
C PRO A 223 -4.91 5.81 -37.46
N CYS A 224 -4.65 6.97 -38.08
CA CYS A 224 -5.70 7.86 -38.56
C CYS A 224 -6.62 7.14 -39.56
N GLY A 225 -7.94 7.24 -39.35
CA GLY A 225 -8.94 6.77 -40.30
C GLY A 225 -8.90 7.59 -41.59
N ASN A 226 -9.17 6.97 -42.75
CA ASN A 226 -9.14 7.71 -44.02
C ASN A 226 -10.28 8.72 -44.13
N VAL A 227 -10.00 9.89 -44.73
CA VAL A 227 -11.05 10.84 -45.13
C VAL A 227 -11.85 10.25 -46.30
N ILE A 228 -13.09 9.84 -46.05
CA ILE A 228 -14.00 9.26 -47.05
C ILE A 228 -15.19 10.20 -47.22
N VAL A 229 -15.48 10.57 -48.46
CA VAL A 229 -16.57 11.50 -48.77
C VAL A 229 -17.78 10.70 -49.26
N HIS A 230 -18.92 10.81 -48.58
CA HIS A 230 -20.15 10.21 -49.07
C HIS A 230 -20.83 11.17 -50.05
N ASN A 231 -20.92 10.75 -51.30
CA ASN A 231 -21.36 11.58 -52.42
C ASN A 231 -22.89 11.74 -52.55
N ALA A 232 -23.67 11.40 -51.52
CA ALA A 232 -25.12 11.59 -51.52
C ALA A 232 -25.66 11.81 -50.11
N PHE A 233 -26.66 12.68 -49.98
CA PHE A 233 -27.36 12.94 -48.72
C PHE A 233 -28.79 13.45 -48.99
N SER A 234 -29.67 13.30 -48.00
CA SER A 234 -31.11 13.58 -48.10
C SER A 234 -31.58 14.46 -46.95
N PRO A 235 -31.53 15.80 -47.08
CA PRO A 235 -31.94 16.72 -46.03
C PRO A 235 -33.48 16.84 -45.96
N ASN A 236 -34.14 15.77 -45.49
CA ASN A 236 -35.59 15.64 -45.39
C ASN A 236 -36.10 15.67 -43.94
N GLY A 237 -35.19 15.68 -42.96
CA GLY A 237 -35.48 15.78 -41.53
C GLY A 237 -35.88 14.46 -40.86
N ASP A 238 -35.60 13.31 -41.48
CA ASP A 238 -35.87 12.00 -40.90
C ASP A 238 -34.74 11.50 -39.96
N GLY A 239 -33.66 12.26 -39.84
CA GLY A 239 -32.49 11.96 -39.02
C GLY A 239 -31.47 11.05 -39.71
N ILE A 240 -31.70 10.64 -40.95
CA ILE A 240 -30.85 9.70 -41.71
C ILE A 240 -30.27 10.42 -42.92
N ASN A 241 -28.94 10.55 -42.96
CA ASN A 241 -28.21 11.23 -44.04
C ASN A 241 -28.73 12.66 -44.31
N ASP A 242 -29.21 13.37 -43.30
CA ASP A 242 -29.67 14.76 -43.42
C ASP A 242 -28.52 15.76 -43.67
N LEU A 243 -27.29 15.33 -43.37
CA LEU A 243 -26.06 16.12 -43.50
C LEU A 243 -25.11 15.46 -44.51
N PHE A 244 -24.32 16.28 -45.18
CA PHE A 244 -23.20 15.81 -45.98
C PHE A 244 -22.10 15.23 -45.06
N ASN A 245 -22.03 13.91 -44.96
CA ASN A 245 -21.06 13.25 -44.09
C ASN A 245 -19.71 13.04 -44.78
N ILE A 246 -18.63 13.40 -44.08
CA ILE A 246 -17.24 13.12 -44.49
C ILE A 246 -16.59 12.33 -43.34
N GLU A 247 -16.34 11.04 -43.53
CA GLU A 247 -15.76 10.19 -42.49
C GLU A 247 -14.37 10.69 -42.08
N SER A 248 -14.07 10.55 -40.79
CA SER A 248 -12.79 10.88 -40.16
C SER A 248 -12.39 12.37 -40.18
N ILE A 249 -13.08 13.25 -40.90
CA ILE A 249 -12.69 14.68 -41.00
C ILE A 249 -12.75 15.43 -39.65
N ASP A 250 -13.53 14.90 -38.71
CA ASP A 250 -13.74 15.46 -37.36
C ASP A 250 -12.63 15.08 -36.38
N ASP A 251 -11.77 14.12 -36.75
CA ASP A 251 -10.63 13.73 -35.92
C ASP A 251 -9.54 14.78 -36.01
N THR A 252 -9.61 15.80 -35.15
CA THR A 252 -8.66 16.91 -35.13
C THR A 252 -7.24 16.50 -34.72
N THR A 253 -7.05 15.29 -34.16
CA THR A 253 -5.70 14.78 -33.87
C THR A 253 -4.99 14.37 -35.16
N CYS A 254 -5.76 13.85 -36.12
CA CYS A 254 -5.28 13.44 -37.43
C CYS A 254 -5.40 14.55 -38.48
N TYR A 255 -6.47 15.34 -38.41
CA TYR A 255 -6.89 16.34 -39.39
C TYR A 255 -7.15 17.69 -38.72
N PRO A 256 -6.09 18.40 -38.29
CA PRO A 256 -6.22 19.59 -37.44
C PRO A 256 -6.88 20.80 -38.12
N GLU A 257 -6.92 20.84 -39.45
CA GLU A 257 -7.54 21.91 -40.23
C GLU A 257 -8.22 21.34 -41.47
N ASN A 258 -9.40 21.86 -41.79
CA ASN A 258 -10.11 21.54 -43.03
C ASN A 258 -10.98 22.71 -43.51
N ASP A 259 -11.15 22.78 -44.82
CA ASP A 259 -11.96 23.76 -45.54
C ASP A 259 -12.85 23.03 -46.54
N VAL A 260 -14.16 23.29 -46.48
CA VAL A 260 -15.15 22.67 -47.35
C VAL A 260 -15.89 23.73 -48.13
N GLU A 261 -15.81 23.63 -49.46
CA GLU A 261 -16.53 24.46 -50.41
C GLU A 261 -17.48 23.59 -51.23
N ILE A 262 -18.70 24.09 -51.47
CA ILE A 262 -19.70 23.40 -52.29
C ILE A 262 -20.26 24.37 -53.32
N TYR A 263 -20.32 23.90 -54.56
CA TYR A 263 -20.73 24.63 -55.74
C TYR A 263 -21.95 23.96 -56.37
N ASN A 264 -22.84 24.77 -56.93
CA ASN A 264 -23.91 24.24 -57.78
C ASN A 264 -23.38 23.87 -59.18
N ARG A 265 -24.24 23.28 -60.02
CA ARG A 265 -23.90 22.87 -61.40
C ARG A 265 -23.40 23.98 -62.33
N TRP A 266 -23.56 25.24 -61.98
CA TRP A 266 -23.07 26.39 -62.74
C TRP A 266 -21.74 26.94 -62.21
N GLY A 267 -21.14 26.28 -61.22
CA GLY A 267 -19.88 26.73 -60.59
C GLY A 267 -20.07 27.88 -59.60
N ILE A 268 -21.30 28.14 -59.14
CA ILE A 268 -21.56 29.16 -58.12
C ILE A 268 -21.41 28.54 -56.74
N LEU A 269 -20.59 29.16 -55.88
CA LEU A 269 -20.39 28.78 -54.48
C LEU A 269 -21.71 28.93 -53.71
N VAL A 270 -22.17 27.83 -53.10
CA VAL A 270 -23.41 27.78 -52.31
C VAL A 270 -23.16 27.57 -50.82
N PHE A 271 -22.02 27.00 -50.45
CA PHE A 271 -21.61 26.78 -49.06
C PHE A 271 -20.09 26.80 -48.97
N GLU A 272 -19.57 27.40 -47.91
CA GLU A 272 -18.15 27.47 -47.58
C GLU A 272 -18.02 27.46 -46.06
N THR A 273 -17.08 26.69 -45.52
CA THR A 273 -16.72 26.75 -44.12
C THR A 273 -15.28 26.31 -43.86
N HIS A 274 -14.70 26.88 -42.81
CA HIS A 274 -13.52 26.38 -42.12
C HIS A 274 -13.94 25.42 -40.98
N ASN A 275 -13.10 24.45 -40.64
CA ASN A 275 -13.32 23.48 -39.57
C ASN A 275 -14.67 22.77 -39.68
N TYR A 276 -14.96 22.25 -40.88
CA TYR A 276 -16.12 21.41 -41.12
C TYR A 276 -16.14 20.27 -40.09
N ASN A 277 -17.32 19.99 -39.56
CA ASN A 277 -17.53 18.79 -38.80
C ASN A 277 -18.91 18.19 -39.07
N ASN A 278 -19.07 16.88 -38.89
CA ASN A 278 -20.32 16.16 -39.21
C ASN A 278 -21.46 16.39 -38.20
N THR A 279 -21.37 17.39 -37.33
CA THR A 279 -22.37 17.62 -36.26
C THR A 279 -22.91 19.06 -36.27
N THR A 280 -22.07 20.03 -35.96
CA THR A 280 -22.44 21.43 -35.74
C THR A 280 -22.07 22.34 -36.90
N ASN A 281 -21.07 21.94 -37.69
CA ASN A 281 -20.55 22.71 -38.81
C ASN A 281 -20.57 21.89 -40.11
N ALA A 282 -21.72 21.30 -40.38
CA ALA A 282 -21.97 20.48 -41.55
C ALA A 282 -22.80 21.22 -42.61
N PHE A 283 -22.73 20.74 -43.84
CA PHE A 283 -23.63 21.14 -44.91
C PHE A 283 -24.92 20.32 -44.82
N ASP A 284 -26.02 21.02 -44.58
CA ASP A 284 -27.39 20.51 -44.42
C ASP A 284 -28.26 20.74 -45.67
N GLY A 285 -27.63 21.07 -46.80
CA GLY A 285 -28.34 21.42 -48.02
C GLY A 285 -28.91 22.85 -48.04
N THR A 286 -28.62 23.70 -47.05
CA THR A 286 -28.95 25.13 -47.10
C THR A 286 -27.79 25.95 -47.66
N SER A 287 -28.11 26.91 -48.53
CA SER A 287 -27.08 27.80 -49.07
C SER A 287 -26.71 28.88 -48.04
N ARG A 288 -25.41 29.04 -47.80
CA ARG A 288 -24.84 30.11 -46.96
C ARG A 288 -24.07 31.17 -47.76
N GLY A 289 -23.94 30.98 -49.09
CA GLY A 289 -23.06 31.77 -49.97
C GLY A 289 -23.64 33.02 -50.66
N ARG A 290 -24.95 33.30 -50.60
CA ARG A 290 -25.57 34.59 -51.00
C ARG A 290 -27.09 34.62 -50.76
N THR A 291 -27.61 35.81 -50.45
CA THR A 291 -28.97 36.17 -49.98
C THR A 291 -30.13 35.96 -50.97
N THR A 292 -29.96 35.18 -52.05
CA THR A 292 -30.96 35.08 -53.15
C THR A 292 -31.87 33.84 -53.11
N VAL A 293 -31.61 32.89 -52.21
CA VAL A 293 -32.56 31.83 -51.85
C VAL A 293 -33.04 32.13 -50.44
N LYS A 294 -34.35 32.13 -50.20
CA LYS A 294 -34.83 32.18 -48.81
C LYS A 294 -34.18 31.01 -48.07
N GLN A 295 -33.44 31.28 -47.00
CA GLN A 295 -32.80 30.25 -46.17
C GLN A 295 -33.79 29.14 -45.76
N SER A 296 -35.09 29.45 -45.71
CA SER A 296 -36.18 28.51 -45.39
C SER A 296 -36.42 27.39 -46.40
N ASP A 297 -36.00 27.54 -47.66
CA ASP A 297 -36.43 26.61 -48.74
C ASP A 297 -35.36 25.58 -49.10
N GLY A 298 -34.12 25.75 -48.59
CA GLY A 298 -32.95 24.93 -48.92
C GLY A 298 -32.59 24.95 -50.41
N LEU A 299 -31.53 24.25 -50.78
CA LEU A 299 -31.11 24.09 -52.17
C LEU A 299 -32.00 23.05 -52.90
N PRO A 300 -32.24 23.19 -54.22
CA PRO A 300 -33.02 22.22 -54.99
C PRO A 300 -32.31 20.86 -55.10
N SER A 301 -33.08 19.78 -55.25
CA SER A 301 -32.50 18.45 -55.54
C SER A 301 -31.69 18.48 -56.83
N GLY A 302 -30.52 17.85 -56.81
CA GLY A 302 -29.62 17.81 -57.96
C GLY A 302 -28.16 17.55 -57.60
N THR A 303 -27.31 17.63 -58.61
CA THR A 303 -25.86 17.45 -58.48
C THR A 303 -25.17 18.77 -58.14
N TYR A 304 -24.38 18.71 -57.08
CA TYR A 304 -23.47 19.72 -56.59
C TYR A 304 -22.04 19.20 -56.71
N PHE A 305 -21.06 20.08 -56.53
CA PHE A 305 -19.65 19.74 -56.57
C PHE A 305 -18.98 20.23 -55.30
N TYR A 306 -18.10 19.44 -54.71
CA TYR A 306 -17.37 19.82 -53.51
C TYR A 306 -15.88 19.96 -53.80
N ILE A 307 -15.23 20.84 -53.05
CA ILE A 307 -13.78 20.90 -52.89
C ILE A 307 -13.50 20.89 -51.40
N ILE A 308 -12.67 19.95 -50.95
CA ILE A 308 -12.27 19.77 -49.57
C ILE A 308 -10.75 19.89 -49.52
N ASN A 309 -10.24 20.91 -48.85
CA ASN A 309 -8.83 21.02 -48.52
C ASN A 309 -8.66 20.66 -47.04
N TYR A 310 -7.70 19.81 -46.69
CA TYR A 310 -7.49 19.42 -45.30
C TYR A 310 -6.03 19.11 -45.02
N LYS A 311 -5.59 19.40 -43.80
CA LYS A 311 -4.25 19.06 -43.34
C LYS A 311 -4.27 17.69 -42.67
N SER A 312 -3.25 16.87 -42.88
CA SER A 312 -3.02 15.63 -42.14
C SER A 312 -1.63 15.61 -41.52
N LEU A 313 -1.45 14.92 -40.40
CA LEU A 313 -0.11 14.68 -39.84
C LEU A 313 0.50 13.40 -40.44
N ASP A 314 1.75 13.46 -40.88
CA ASP A 314 2.52 12.26 -41.22
C ASP A 314 3.18 11.63 -39.97
N SER A 315 3.89 10.50 -40.15
CA SER A 315 4.55 9.78 -39.05
C SER A 315 5.62 10.59 -38.29
N ASN A 316 6.00 11.78 -38.77
CA ASN A 316 6.94 12.69 -38.12
C ASN A 316 6.24 13.95 -37.57
N ASN A 317 4.90 13.95 -37.43
CA ASN A 317 4.07 15.09 -37.04
C ASN A 317 4.24 16.32 -37.96
N VAL A 318 4.59 16.11 -39.23
CA VAL A 318 4.64 17.20 -40.20
C VAL A 318 3.28 17.32 -40.88
N LEU A 319 2.78 18.56 -40.98
CA LEU A 319 1.53 18.86 -41.66
C LEU A 319 1.67 18.67 -43.17
N GLN A 320 0.80 17.83 -43.73
CA GLN A 320 0.64 17.58 -45.15
C GLN A 320 -0.67 18.20 -45.64
N ASN A 321 -0.62 18.93 -46.75
CA ASN A 321 -1.81 19.49 -47.36
C ASN A 321 -2.43 18.46 -48.31
N ASN A 322 -3.72 18.19 -48.15
CA ASN A 322 -4.48 17.27 -48.98
C ASN A 322 -5.65 17.99 -49.63
N LYS A 323 -6.09 17.46 -50.78
CA LYS A 323 -7.25 17.96 -51.51
C LYS A 323 -8.10 16.77 -51.99
N LYS A 324 -9.41 16.88 -51.81
CA LYS A 324 -10.42 16.02 -52.44
C LYS A 324 -11.45 16.88 -53.13
N ASP A 325 -11.83 16.50 -54.33
CA ASP A 325 -12.92 17.12 -55.07
C ASP A 325 -13.76 16.04 -55.75
N GLY A 326 -15.01 16.38 -56.04
CA GLY A 326 -15.97 15.42 -56.57
C GLY A 326 -17.37 15.99 -56.67
N TYR A 327 -18.34 15.11 -56.84
CA TYR A 327 -19.75 15.48 -56.91
C TYR A 327 -20.50 15.03 -55.66
N LEU A 328 -21.54 15.77 -55.31
CA LEU A 328 -22.47 15.49 -54.22
C LEU A 328 -23.88 15.51 -54.79
N TYR A 329 -24.66 14.46 -54.53
CA TYR A 329 -26.05 14.39 -54.91
C TYR A 329 -26.94 14.74 -53.72
N LEU A 330 -27.71 15.82 -53.85
CA LEU A 330 -28.70 16.24 -52.86
C LEU A 330 -30.09 15.79 -53.33
N SER A 331 -30.80 15.02 -52.50
CA SER A 331 -32.17 14.59 -52.77
C SER A 331 -33.08 14.83 -51.57
N LYS A 332 -34.04 15.74 -51.69
CA LYS A 332 -35.13 15.90 -50.73
C LYS A 332 -36.23 14.86 -50.92
#